data_AF-A0A9D4LAQ7-F1
#
_entry.id   AF-A0A9D4LAQ7-F1
#
_cell.length_a   1.000
_cell.length_b   1.000
_cell.length_c   1.000
_cell.angle_alpha   90.00
_cell.angle_beta   90.00
_cell.angle_gamma   90.00
#
_symmetry.space_group_name_H-M   'P 1'
#
loop_
_entity.id
_entity.type
_entity.pdbx_description
1 polymer ?
#
loop_
_entity_poly.entity_id
_entity_poly.type
_entity_poly.pdbx_seq_one_letter_code
_entity_poly.pdbx_strand_id
1 'polypeptide(L)'
;MERTGLLICIGLLGYFHGISAAALGAACSVDGDCTVPATTDTKCQDSVCRLLVTKSCTSNTDKCVANAECGTGSLCVCKTGYAASAANLCLASLGTTCAANADCDTTTVTGTLCDTYRSAPVCAIGAAATCTANTDKCVYGATCSTTCTCGTGYTATTNMCLASLGTACQATTGCATTVAGTVCDVSASTAICAIGAGSSCTGQTTKCVSGATCSTVGTLCSCNTGYKRLFDNTCYLCSGTAGVVASIALIFTLLGTAVF
;
A
#
# COMPACT_ATOMS: atom_id res chain seq x y z
N MET A 1 29.84 77.49 -15.33
CA MET A 1 29.59 76.41 -14.36
C MET A 1 28.15 76.02 -14.51
N GLU A 2 27.85 74.92 -15.20
CA GLU A 2 26.56 74.23 -15.11
C GLU A 2 26.72 72.89 -15.83
N ARG A 3 26.79 71.81 -15.04
CA ARG A 3 26.80 70.44 -15.53
C ARG A 3 25.44 69.84 -15.19
N THR A 4 24.59 69.73 -16.21
CA THR A 4 23.28 69.08 -16.13
C THR A 4 23.51 67.56 -16.10
N GLY A 5 23.38 66.96 -14.91
CA GLY A 5 23.44 65.51 -14.73
C GLY A 5 22.11 64.86 -15.12
N LEU A 6 22.12 64.10 -16.20
CA LEU A 6 20.99 63.29 -16.66
C LEU A 6 20.88 62.04 -15.77
N LEU A 7 19.92 62.04 -14.84
CA LEU A 7 19.63 60.92 -13.96
C LEU A 7 18.76 59.91 -14.72
N ILE A 8 19.38 58.85 -15.26
CA ILE A 8 18.66 57.75 -15.92
C ILE A 8 18.09 56.84 -14.83
N CYS A 9 16.80 57.00 -14.51
CA CYS A 9 16.03 56.03 -13.75
C CYS A 9 15.79 54.79 -14.61
N ILE A 10 16.65 53.79 -14.49
CA ILE A 10 16.38 52.45 -15.01
C ILE A 10 15.30 51.85 -14.12
N GLY A 11 14.03 52.03 -14.51
CA GLY A 11 12.92 51.32 -13.91
C GLY A 11 13.08 49.83 -14.23
N LEU A 12 13.55 49.04 -13.25
CA LEU A 12 13.39 47.60 -13.25
C LEU A 12 11.88 47.30 -13.15
N LEU A 13 11.21 47.27 -14.30
CA LEU A 13 9.94 46.57 -14.47
C LEU A 13 10.26 45.08 -14.35
N GLY A 14 10.22 44.56 -13.13
CA GLY A 14 10.23 43.12 -12.86
C GLY A 14 9.05 42.50 -13.58
N TYR A 15 9.33 41.84 -14.71
CA TYR A 15 8.34 41.10 -15.48
C TYR A 15 7.98 39.83 -14.69
N PHE A 16 7.07 39.97 -13.74
CA PHE A 16 6.44 38.82 -13.10
C PHE A 16 5.61 38.13 -14.18
N HIS A 17 6.11 37.02 -14.71
CA HIS A 17 5.33 36.06 -15.47
C HIS A 17 4.31 35.45 -14.50
N GLY A 18 3.22 36.17 -14.26
CA GLY A 18 2.08 35.65 -13.54
C GLY A 18 1.58 34.43 -14.32
N ILE A 19 1.68 33.26 -13.71
CA ILE A 19 1.02 32.06 -14.20
C ILE A 19 -0.46 32.43 -14.28
N SER A 20 -1.04 32.43 -15.49
CA SER A 20 -2.47 32.73 -15.63
C SER A 20 -3.23 31.70 -14.81
N ALA A 21 -4.05 32.17 -13.85
CA ALA A 21 -4.86 31.32 -12.98
C ALA A 21 -5.71 30.29 -13.76
N ALA A 22 -5.95 30.52 -15.05
CA ALA A 22 -6.63 29.62 -15.97
C ALA A 22 -5.96 28.24 -16.18
N ALA A 23 -4.68 28.05 -15.86
CA ALA A 23 -4.00 26.76 -16.04
C ALA A 23 -4.14 25.83 -14.82
N LEU A 24 -4.42 26.38 -13.63
CA LEU A 24 -4.51 25.58 -12.41
C LEU A 24 -5.85 24.87 -12.33
N GLY A 25 -5.78 23.55 -12.19
CA GLY A 25 -6.96 22.71 -12.19
C GLY A 25 -7.52 22.34 -13.55
N ALA A 26 -6.86 22.73 -14.65
CA ALA A 26 -7.11 22.20 -15.98
C ALA A 26 -6.81 20.69 -16.03
N ALA A 27 -7.42 20.01 -17.01
CA ALA A 27 -7.12 18.62 -17.30
C ALA A 27 -5.71 18.49 -17.88
N CYS A 28 -5.03 17.39 -17.57
CA CYS A 28 -3.74 17.10 -18.18
C CYS A 28 -3.88 16.75 -19.67
N SER A 29 -2.78 16.91 -20.41
CA SER A 29 -2.65 16.34 -21.75
C SER A 29 -2.70 14.81 -21.70
N VAL A 30 -2.87 14.19 -22.86
CA VAL A 30 -2.76 12.72 -23.02
C VAL A 30 -1.36 12.20 -22.67
N ASP A 31 -0.35 13.06 -22.76
CA ASP A 31 1.04 12.73 -22.41
C ASP A 31 1.33 12.92 -20.90
N GLY A 32 0.33 13.35 -20.11
CA GLY A 32 0.48 13.59 -18.68
C GLY A 32 1.17 14.92 -18.34
N ASP A 33 1.22 15.85 -19.28
CA ASP A 33 1.75 17.19 -19.06
C ASP A 33 0.64 18.19 -18.78
N CYS A 34 1.01 19.29 -18.13
CA CYS A 34 0.09 20.41 -17.97
C CYS A 34 0.01 21.23 -19.25
N THR A 35 -1.19 21.29 -19.82
CA THR A 35 -1.48 22.03 -21.04
C THR A 35 -1.38 23.54 -20.77
N VAL A 36 -0.18 24.03 -21.04
CA VAL A 36 0.24 25.37 -21.45
C VAL A 36 -0.27 26.58 -20.62
N PRO A 37 0.67 27.40 -20.11
CA PRO A 37 2.12 27.19 -20.18
C PRO A 37 2.53 26.03 -19.28
N ALA A 38 3.22 25.03 -19.86
CA ALA A 38 3.88 23.98 -19.08
C ALA A 38 5.00 24.67 -18.32
N THR A 39 4.71 25.04 -17.08
CA THR A 39 5.68 25.67 -16.20
C THR A 39 6.36 24.56 -15.39
N THR A 40 7.61 24.81 -14.99
CA THR A 40 8.31 24.00 -13.98
C THR A 40 7.64 24.00 -12.60
N ASP A 41 6.52 24.72 -12.49
CA ASP A 41 5.82 25.02 -11.25
C ASP A 41 4.55 24.17 -11.11
N THR A 42 4.23 23.35 -12.11
CA THR A 42 3.04 22.50 -12.12
C THR A 42 3.37 21.05 -12.47
N LYS A 43 2.59 20.11 -11.93
CA LYS A 43 2.62 18.69 -12.29
C LYS A 43 1.21 18.17 -12.54
N CYS A 44 1.06 17.30 -13.53
CA CYS A 44 -0.16 16.53 -13.70
C CYS A 44 -0.27 15.46 -12.61
N GLN A 45 -1.40 15.43 -11.90
CA GLN A 45 -1.71 14.41 -10.93
C GLN A 45 -3.22 14.17 -10.88
N ASP A 46 -3.63 12.91 -10.96
CA ASP A 46 -5.03 12.49 -11.04
C ASP A 46 -5.78 13.19 -12.19
N SER A 47 -5.12 13.30 -13.35
CA SER A 47 -5.61 14.01 -14.54
C SER A 47 -5.85 15.51 -14.34
N VAL A 48 -5.31 16.11 -13.28
CA VAL A 48 -5.45 17.54 -12.96
C VAL A 48 -4.09 18.20 -12.77
N CYS A 49 -3.92 19.41 -13.31
CA CYS A 49 -2.73 20.22 -13.09
C CYS A 49 -2.68 20.85 -11.71
N ARG A 50 -1.58 20.59 -11.00
CA ARG A 50 -1.37 20.99 -9.60
C ARG A 50 -0.05 21.72 -9.38
N LEU A 51 -0.01 22.63 -8.41
CA LEU A 51 1.18 23.42 -8.07
C LEU A 51 2.23 22.63 -7.28
N LEU A 52 3.48 22.82 -7.71
CA LEU A 52 4.74 22.54 -7.00
C LEU A 52 4.68 22.92 -5.51
N VAL A 53 5.30 22.15 -4.61
CA VAL A 53 5.68 22.70 -3.28
C VAL A 53 6.60 23.90 -3.49
N THR A 54 6.54 24.89 -2.59
CA THR A 54 7.21 26.22 -2.66
C THR A 54 6.66 27.18 -3.70
N LYS A 55 5.66 26.78 -4.51
CA LYS A 55 5.04 27.65 -5.49
C LYS A 55 3.90 28.46 -4.89
N SER A 56 3.74 29.68 -5.40
CA SER A 56 2.81 30.63 -4.81
C SER A 56 1.36 30.21 -5.03
N CYS A 57 0.56 30.34 -3.97
CA CYS A 57 -0.86 30.03 -3.92
C CYS A 57 -1.59 31.17 -3.19
N THR A 58 -2.77 31.50 -3.67
CA THR A 58 -3.66 32.54 -3.15
C THR A 58 -4.66 32.04 -2.11
N SER A 59 -4.94 30.73 -2.06
CA SER A 59 -5.93 30.14 -1.16
C SER A 59 -5.77 28.62 -1.01
N ASN A 60 -6.42 28.05 0.01
CA ASN A 60 -6.52 26.59 0.16
C ASN A 60 -7.30 25.91 -0.98
N THR A 61 -7.99 26.68 -1.82
CA THR A 61 -8.64 26.21 -3.04
C THR A 61 -7.68 26.08 -4.23
N ASP A 62 -6.44 26.59 -4.12
CA ASP A 62 -5.43 26.35 -5.13
C ASP A 62 -4.95 24.91 -5.04
N LYS A 63 -5.00 24.22 -6.18
CA LYS A 63 -4.72 22.79 -6.29
C LYS A 63 -3.21 22.55 -6.16
N CYS A 64 -2.62 22.70 -4.99
CA CYS A 64 -1.28 22.17 -4.73
C CYS A 64 -1.25 20.66 -5.02
N VAL A 65 -0.05 20.10 -5.27
CA VAL A 65 0.16 18.65 -5.42
C VAL A 65 -0.42 17.87 -4.25
N ALA A 66 -0.67 16.57 -4.42
CA ALA A 66 -1.23 15.74 -3.36
C ALA A 66 -0.37 15.84 -2.09
N ASN A 67 -1.06 15.82 -0.96
CA ASN A 67 -0.47 15.97 0.37
C ASN A 67 0.22 17.34 0.62
N ALA A 68 -0.02 18.33 -0.22
CA ALA A 68 0.31 19.73 0.04
C ALA A 68 -0.94 20.56 0.34
N GLU A 69 -0.73 21.73 0.95
CA GLU A 69 -1.74 22.76 1.22
C GLU A 69 -1.14 24.16 1.06
N CYS A 70 -2.00 25.18 0.95
CA CYS A 70 -1.52 26.55 0.86
C CYS A 70 -1.19 27.08 2.27
N GLY A 71 0.09 27.18 2.58
CA GLY A 71 0.59 27.56 3.89
C GLY A 71 0.58 29.08 4.14
N THR A 72 1.03 29.46 5.33
CA THR A 72 1.29 30.86 5.67
C THR A 72 2.35 31.44 4.75
N GLY A 73 2.07 32.58 4.14
CA GLY A 73 2.97 33.20 3.14
C GLY A 73 2.60 32.85 1.70
N SER A 74 1.41 32.28 1.46
CA SER A 74 0.90 32.07 0.11
C SER A 74 1.80 31.15 -0.71
N LEU A 75 2.35 30.11 -0.10
CA LEU A 75 3.16 29.08 -0.77
C LEU A 75 2.57 27.69 -0.51
N CYS A 76 2.59 26.80 -1.52
CA CYS A 76 2.27 25.40 -1.33
C CYS A 76 3.32 24.77 -0.40
N VAL A 77 2.87 24.20 0.71
CA VAL A 77 3.70 23.49 1.70
C VAL A 77 3.17 22.09 1.91
N CYS A 78 4.03 21.16 2.31
CA CYS A 78 3.57 19.81 2.63
C CYS A 78 2.74 19.80 3.92
N LYS A 79 1.66 19.02 3.91
CA LYS A 79 0.85 18.77 5.11
C LYS A 79 1.68 18.08 6.19
N THR A 80 1.23 18.17 7.43
CA THR A 80 1.86 17.44 8.55
C THR A 80 1.99 15.95 8.23
N GLY A 81 3.18 15.39 8.47
CA GLY A 81 3.49 13.99 8.17
C GLY A 81 4.02 13.74 6.74
N TYR A 82 4.24 14.80 5.95
CA TYR A 82 4.84 14.74 4.62
C TYR A 82 6.06 15.66 4.51
N ALA A 83 7.04 15.26 3.71
CA ALA A 83 8.27 16.01 3.45
C ALA A 83 8.37 16.37 1.97
N ALA A 84 8.93 17.54 1.68
CA ALA A 84 9.20 17.98 0.31
C ALA A 84 10.39 17.21 -0.26
N SER A 85 10.19 16.55 -1.39
CA SER A 85 11.26 15.91 -2.17
C SER A 85 12.01 16.91 -3.05
N ALA A 86 13.15 16.49 -3.60
CA ALA A 86 13.91 17.28 -4.58
C ALA A 86 13.11 17.63 -5.84
N ALA A 87 12.07 16.85 -6.17
CA ALA A 87 11.14 17.14 -7.26
C ALA A 87 9.97 18.06 -6.86
N ASN A 88 10.05 18.68 -5.66
CA ASN A 88 9.00 19.53 -5.07
C ASN A 88 7.65 18.81 -4.90
N LEU A 89 7.67 17.51 -4.61
CA LEU A 89 6.49 16.71 -4.26
C LEU A 89 6.46 16.42 -2.77
N CYS A 90 5.28 16.24 -2.20
CA CYS A 90 5.12 15.82 -0.81
C CYS A 90 5.09 14.31 -0.69
N LEU A 91 6.18 13.74 -0.18
CA LEU A 91 6.33 12.32 0.11
C LEU A 91 5.98 12.05 1.57
N ALA A 92 5.32 10.93 1.85
CA ALA A 92 4.93 10.49 3.17
C ALA A 92 6.18 10.22 4.03
N SER A 93 6.25 10.87 5.18
CA SER A 93 7.27 10.61 6.20
C SER A 93 7.04 9.24 6.86
N LEU A 94 8.04 8.76 7.61
CA LEU A 94 7.92 7.51 8.37
C LEU A 94 6.69 7.49 9.29
N GLY A 95 5.93 6.40 9.23
CA GLY A 95 4.68 6.21 9.98
C GLY A 95 3.45 6.83 9.34
N THR A 96 3.59 7.62 8.27
CA THR A 96 2.46 8.18 7.51
C THR A 96 1.95 7.17 6.49
N THR A 97 0.64 7.23 6.18
CA THR A 97 0.00 6.33 5.21
C THR A 97 0.56 6.49 3.80
N CYS A 98 0.65 5.38 3.07
CA CYS A 98 1.13 5.32 1.70
C CYS A 98 0.28 4.35 0.86
N ALA A 99 0.34 4.45 -0.46
CA ALA A 99 -0.26 3.48 -1.37
C ALA A 99 0.82 2.64 -2.08
N ALA A 100 1.99 3.21 -2.32
CA ALA A 100 3.13 2.58 -2.97
C ALA A 100 4.47 3.07 -2.41
N ASN A 101 5.56 2.33 -2.70
CA ASN A 101 6.91 2.70 -2.25
C ASN A 101 7.35 4.09 -2.72
N ALA A 102 6.92 4.51 -3.91
CA ALA A 102 7.23 5.82 -4.47
C ALA A 102 6.62 6.99 -3.67
N ASP A 103 5.64 6.71 -2.80
CA ASP A 103 5.02 7.72 -1.96
C ASP A 103 5.87 8.04 -0.73
N CYS A 104 6.82 7.19 -0.36
CA CYS A 104 7.58 7.32 0.88
C CYS A 104 8.84 8.17 0.72
N ASP A 105 9.11 9.02 1.72
CA ASP A 105 10.34 9.80 1.77
C ASP A 105 11.54 8.91 2.10
N THR A 106 12.37 8.67 1.09
CA THR A 106 13.63 7.91 1.20
C THR A 106 14.85 8.80 1.43
N THR A 107 14.67 10.13 1.41
CA THR A 107 15.78 11.09 1.57
C THR A 107 16.18 11.26 3.02
N THR A 108 15.21 11.22 3.95
CA THR A 108 15.46 11.32 5.39
C THR A 108 15.96 10.00 5.97
N VAL A 109 15.38 8.87 5.54
CA VAL A 109 15.78 7.53 6.00
C VAL A 109 15.88 6.59 4.81
N THR A 110 17.12 6.16 4.50
CA THR A 110 17.40 5.19 3.45
C THR A 110 16.75 3.84 3.77
N GLY A 111 16.19 3.18 2.76
CA GLY A 111 15.50 1.89 2.94
C GLY A 111 14.04 2.01 3.41
N THR A 112 13.48 3.22 3.41
CA THR A 112 12.05 3.41 3.64
C THR A 112 11.22 2.87 2.47
N LEU A 113 10.12 2.18 2.76
CA LEU A 113 9.19 1.61 1.78
C LEU A 113 7.76 1.63 2.32
N CYS A 114 6.77 1.38 1.45
CA CYS A 114 5.38 1.30 1.86
C CYS A 114 5.04 -0.10 2.37
N ASP A 115 4.82 -0.21 3.68
CA ASP A 115 4.51 -1.48 4.34
C ASP A 115 3.02 -1.81 4.20
N THR A 116 2.70 -2.52 3.12
CA THR A 116 1.33 -2.94 2.79
C THR A 116 0.81 -4.11 3.61
N TYR A 117 1.60 -4.66 4.54
CA TYR A 117 1.23 -5.82 5.35
C TYR A 117 0.49 -5.44 6.64
N ARG A 118 0.34 -4.13 6.88
CA ARG A 118 -0.48 -3.56 7.93
C ARG A 118 -1.89 -3.32 7.41
N SER A 119 -2.87 -3.36 8.32
CA SER A 119 -4.27 -3.02 8.01
C SER A 119 -4.43 -1.61 7.41
N ALA A 120 -3.53 -0.69 7.75
CA ALA A 120 -3.36 0.59 7.09
C ALA A 120 -1.89 0.69 6.64
N PRO A 121 -1.60 0.67 5.33
CA PRO A 121 -0.24 0.75 4.82
C PRO A 121 0.43 2.06 5.23
N VAL A 122 1.65 1.97 5.73
CA VAL A 122 2.44 3.14 6.18
C VAL A 122 3.87 3.05 5.69
N CYS A 123 4.53 4.19 5.54
CA CYS A 123 5.96 4.24 5.25
C CYS A 123 6.74 3.71 6.45
N ALA A 124 7.53 2.67 6.24
CA ALA A 124 8.28 1.97 7.27
C ALA A 124 9.72 1.68 6.79
N ILE A 125 10.61 1.45 7.74
CA ILE A 125 12.01 1.12 7.51
C ILE A 125 12.10 -0.37 7.16
N GLY A 126 12.63 -0.67 5.97
CA GLY A 126 12.79 -2.03 5.48
C GLY A 126 13.67 -2.90 6.36
N ALA A 127 13.52 -4.22 6.22
CA ALA A 127 14.39 -5.19 6.87
C ALA A 127 15.87 -4.92 6.54
N ALA A 128 16.75 -5.14 7.51
CA ALA A 128 18.19 -4.84 7.48
C ALA A 128 18.60 -3.35 7.34
N ALA A 129 17.66 -2.42 7.11
CA ALA A 129 17.97 -0.99 7.11
C ALA A 129 18.14 -0.43 8.54
N THR A 130 18.96 0.61 8.67
CA THR A 130 19.29 1.25 9.96
C THR A 130 18.10 2.00 10.54
N CYS A 131 17.86 1.85 11.84
CA CYS A 131 16.67 2.38 12.52
C CYS A 131 16.96 3.13 13.84
N THR A 132 18.20 3.54 14.08
CA THR A 132 18.68 4.12 15.35
C THR A 132 17.82 5.26 15.91
N ALA A 133 17.29 6.13 15.05
CA ALA A 133 16.44 7.26 15.47
C ALA A 133 14.93 6.97 15.41
N ASN A 134 14.52 5.81 14.91
CA ASN A 134 13.13 5.48 14.55
C ASN A 134 12.83 4.02 14.94
N THR A 135 13.05 3.69 16.21
CA THR A 135 13.09 2.31 16.70
C THR A 135 11.75 1.57 16.61
N ASP A 136 10.64 2.29 16.45
CA ASP A 136 9.28 1.77 16.31
C ASP A 136 8.76 1.76 14.86
N LYS A 137 9.57 2.21 13.88
CA LYS A 137 9.13 2.41 12.48
C LYS A 137 9.57 1.32 11.51
N CYS A 138 9.99 0.15 11.98
CA CYS A 138 10.33 -0.95 11.10
C CYS A 138 9.09 -1.54 10.39
N VAL A 139 9.30 -2.20 9.25
CA VAL A 139 8.29 -3.00 8.56
C VAL A 139 7.64 -4.03 9.50
N TYR A 140 6.42 -4.44 9.19
CA TYR A 140 5.67 -5.42 9.97
C TYR A 140 6.48 -6.70 10.19
N GLY A 141 6.44 -7.22 11.42
CA GLY A 141 7.21 -8.40 11.81
C GLY A 141 8.69 -8.14 12.09
N ALA A 142 9.19 -6.91 11.96
CA ALA A 142 10.54 -6.52 12.35
C ALA A 142 10.58 -5.74 13.67
N THR A 143 11.70 -5.85 14.39
CA THR A 143 12.04 -5.04 15.56
C THR A 143 13.36 -4.33 15.33
N CYS A 144 13.48 -3.09 15.81
CA CYS A 144 14.72 -2.33 15.72
C CYS A 144 15.67 -2.66 16.88
N SER A 145 16.95 -2.87 16.57
CA SER A 145 18.05 -2.77 17.54
C SER A 145 19.05 -1.70 17.07
N THR A 146 19.73 -1.97 15.96
CA THR A 146 20.51 -1.00 15.17
C THR A 146 19.98 -0.96 13.74
N THR A 147 19.64 -2.13 13.22
CA THR A 147 18.89 -2.35 11.99
C THR A 147 17.56 -3.04 12.29
N CYS A 148 16.60 -2.90 11.37
CA CYS A 148 15.33 -3.62 11.45
C CYS A 148 15.56 -5.11 11.22
N THR A 149 15.37 -5.92 12.25
CA THR A 149 15.57 -7.38 12.18
C THR A 149 14.23 -8.09 12.28
N CYS A 150 13.97 -9.06 11.40
CA CYS A 150 12.75 -9.86 11.46
C CYS A 150 12.68 -10.65 12.77
N GLY A 151 11.54 -10.58 13.45
CA GLY A 151 11.28 -11.31 14.67
C GLY A 151 11.10 -12.81 14.42
N THR A 152 11.01 -13.56 15.51
CA THR A 152 10.69 -15.00 15.49
C THR A 152 9.39 -15.26 14.73
N GLY A 153 9.40 -16.23 13.82
CA GLY A 153 8.27 -16.56 12.96
C GLY A 153 8.20 -15.74 11.66
N TYR A 154 9.19 -14.87 11.41
CA TYR A 154 9.33 -14.15 10.15
C TYR A 154 10.67 -14.46 9.48
N THR A 155 10.67 -14.44 8.16
CA THR A 155 11.85 -14.62 7.32
C THR A 155 12.15 -13.31 6.59
N ALA A 156 13.41 -12.87 6.67
CA ALA A 156 13.87 -11.71 5.94
C ALA A 156 13.87 -12.01 4.43
N THR A 157 13.26 -11.11 3.68
CA THR A 157 13.44 -10.96 2.24
C THR A 157 14.29 -9.71 1.98
N THR A 158 14.41 -9.25 0.74
CA THR A 158 15.26 -8.09 0.39
C THR A 158 15.01 -6.89 1.30
N ASN A 159 13.74 -6.50 1.53
CA ASN A 159 13.41 -5.35 2.38
C ASN A 159 12.21 -5.60 3.32
N MET A 160 11.68 -6.82 3.39
CA MET A 160 10.47 -7.13 4.15
C MET A 160 10.65 -8.35 5.06
N CYS A 161 9.82 -8.43 6.10
CA CYS A 161 9.70 -9.62 6.94
C CYS A 161 8.41 -10.34 6.60
N LEU A 162 8.53 -11.52 5.99
CA LEU A 162 7.37 -12.33 5.63
C LEU A 162 7.17 -13.43 6.66
N ALA A 163 5.93 -13.68 7.06
CA ALA A 163 5.59 -14.72 8.03
C ALA A 163 6.01 -16.10 7.51
N SER A 164 6.75 -16.84 8.32
CA SER A 164 7.18 -18.21 8.02
C SER A 164 6.00 -19.18 8.11
N LEU A 165 6.13 -20.36 7.49
CA LEU A 165 5.12 -21.42 7.55
C LEU A 165 4.69 -21.75 8.99
N GLY A 166 3.38 -21.77 9.22
CA GLY A 166 2.74 -21.99 10.52
C GLY A 166 2.70 -20.76 11.43
N THR A 167 3.17 -19.60 10.99
CA THR A 167 3.04 -18.33 11.73
C THR A 167 1.79 -17.59 11.30
N ALA A 168 1.24 -16.76 12.19
CA ALA A 168 0.11 -15.91 11.86
C ALA A 168 0.43 -14.96 10.69
N CYS A 169 -0.55 -14.74 9.81
CA CYS A 169 -0.44 -13.83 8.67
C CYS A 169 -1.60 -12.84 8.64
N GLN A 170 -1.39 -11.69 8.01
CA GLN A 170 -2.46 -10.75 7.68
C GLN A 170 -3.05 -11.15 6.32
N ALA A 171 -4.38 -11.07 6.19
CA ALA A 171 -5.10 -11.59 5.03
C ALA A 171 -4.55 -11.04 3.71
N THR A 172 -4.45 -11.92 2.70
CA THR A 172 -4.08 -11.69 1.29
C THR A 172 -2.60 -11.56 0.91
N THR A 173 -1.72 -11.03 1.77
CA THR A 173 -0.27 -10.98 1.50
C THR A 173 0.47 -11.08 2.81
N GLY A 174 1.36 -12.07 2.97
CA GLY A 174 2.00 -12.26 4.28
C GLY A 174 3.05 -13.33 4.36
N CYS A 175 2.99 -14.35 3.51
CA CYS A 175 3.74 -15.56 3.74
C CYS A 175 5.06 -15.59 2.96
N ALA A 176 6.11 -16.03 3.65
CA ALA A 176 7.41 -16.26 3.05
C ALA A 176 7.27 -17.32 1.94
N THR A 177 7.72 -16.99 0.74
CA THR A 177 7.61 -17.85 -0.46
C THR A 177 8.74 -18.87 -0.57
N THR A 178 9.48 -19.13 0.51
CA THR A 178 10.54 -20.16 0.52
C THR A 178 9.98 -21.53 0.14
N VAL A 179 8.68 -21.75 0.34
CA VAL A 179 7.91 -22.84 -0.27
C VAL A 179 6.93 -22.26 -1.29
N ALA A 180 7.07 -22.69 -2.55
CA ALA A 180 6.16 -22.28 -3.63
C ALA A 180 4.71 -22.66 -3.28
N GLY A 181 3.79 -21.74 -3.55
CA GLY A 181 2.35 -21.95 -3.30
C GLY A 181 1.94 -21.85 -1.82
N THR A 182 2.75 -21.21 -0.97
CA THR A 182 2.31 -20.82 0.38
C THR A 182 1.26 -19.71 0.30
N VAL A 183 0.19 -19.85 1.08
CA VAL A 183 -0.95 -18.93 1.14
C VAL A 183 -1.27 -18.57 2.59
N CYS A 184 -1.93 -17.43 2.80
CA CYS A 184 -2.45 -17.06 4.11
C CYS A 184 -3.82 -17.72 4.29
N ASP A 185 -3.87 -18.80 5.05
CA ASP A 185 -5.08 -19.56 5.30
C ASP A 185 -5.93 -18.88 6.40
N VAL A 186 -7.03 -18.26 5.97
CA VAL A 186 -7.98 -17.54 6.82
C VAL A 186 -9.17 -18.39 7.29
N SER A 187 -9.14 -19.70 7.02
CA SER A 187 -10.28 -20.59 7.32
C SER A 187 -10.39 -21.00 8.80
N ALA A 188 -9.36 -20.72 9.61
CA ALA A 188 -9.39 -20.84 11.06
C ALA A 188 -9.65 -19.48 11.73
N SER A 189 -10.04 -19.48 13.01
CA SER A 189 -10.14 -18.27 13.85
C SER A 189 -8.83 -17.46 13.96
N THR A 190 -7.73 -18.00 13.44
CA THR A 190 -6.43 -17.36 13.30
C THR A 190 -5.90 -17.60 11.89
N ALA A 191 -5.62 -16.52 11.14
CA ALA A 191 -5.02 -16.62 9.82
C ALA A 191 -3.56 -17.07 9.93
N ILE A 192 -3.16 -18.16 9.25
CA ILE A 192 -1.81 -18.74 9.32
C ILE A 192 -1.20 -18.95 7.94
N CYS A 193 0.12 -18.83 7.82
CA CYS A 193 0.83 -19.21 6.61
C CYS A 193 0.87 -20.72 6.43
N ALA A 194 0.26 -21.22 5.36
CA ALA A 194 0.14 -22.64 5.09
C ALA A 194 0.43 -22.96 3.61
N ILE A 195 0.83 -24.19 3.34
CA ILE A 195 1.11 -24.69 1.99
C ILE A 195 -0.22 -24.94 1.28
N GLY A 196 -0.45 -24.22 0.18
CA GLY A 196 -1.66 -24.33 -0.62
C GLY A 196 -1.84 -25.71 -1.24
N ALA A 197 -3.10 -26.11 -1.45
CA ALA A 197 -3.44 -27.37 -2.10
C ALA A 197 -2.84 -27.45 -3.51
N GLY A 198 -2.25 -28.60 -3.84
CA GLY A 198 -1.49 -28.85 -5.07
C GLY A 198 -0.01 -28.44 -5.00
N SER A 199 0.44 -27.81 -3.91
CA SER A 199 1.84 -27.43 -3.72
C SER A 199 2.62 -28.49 -2.95
N SER A 200 3.95 -28.53 -3.15
CA SER A 200 4.79 -29.52 -2.46
C SER A 200 4.93 -29.22 -0.98
N CYS A 201 4.73 -30.25 -0.16
CA CYS A 201 4.88 -30.27 1.29
C CYS A 201 6.10 -31.09 1.75
N THR A 202 7.10 -31.26 0.88
CA THR A 202 8.34 -31.98 1.20
C THR A 202 9.02 -31.36 2.43
N GLY A 203 9.20 -32.16 3.48
CA GLY A 203 9.77 -31.71 4.75
C GLY A 203 8.84 -30.90 5.66
N GLN A 204 7.59 -30.65 5.26
CA GLN A 204 6.62 -29.82 5.98
C GLN A 204 5.20 -30.44 5.96
N THR A 205 5.11 -31.74 6.31
CA THR A 205 3.90 -32.56 6.13
C THR A 205 2.68 -32.10 6.93
N THR A 206 2.86 -31.27 7.96
CA THR A 206 1.80 -30.76 8.84
C THR A 206 1.39 -29.32 8.55
N LYS A 207 1.95 -28.70 7.51
CA LYS A 207 1.78 -27.26 7.22
C LYS A 207 0.87 -26.97 6.03
N CYS A 208 0.06 -27.92 5.57
CA CYS A 208 -0.93 -27.68 4.53
C CYS A 208 -2.06 -26.75 5.00
N VAL A 209 -2.73 -26.07 4.07
CA VAL A 209 -3.97 -25.32 4.34
C VAL A 209 -5.01 -26.19 5.04
N SER A 210 -5.88 -25.58 5.83
CA SER A 210 -6.93 -26.26 6.57
C SER A 210 -7.82 -27.03 5.62
N GLY A 211 -8.20 -28.24 6.02
CA GLY A 211 -8.93 -29.16 5.16
C GLY A 211 -8.07 -29.81 4.07
N ALA A 212 -6.74 -29.70 4.13
CA ALA A 212 -5.81 -30.48 3.31
C ALA A 212 -4.83 -31.31 4.15
N THR A 213 -4.30 -32.37 3.55
CA THR A 213 -3.24 -33.22 4.13
C THR A 213 -2.12 -33.43 3.12
N CYS A 214 -0.89 -33.54 3.60
CA CYS A 214 0.25 -33.85 2.75
C CYS A 214 0.20 -35.32 2.34
N SER A 215 0.03 -35.61 1.05
CA SER A 215 -0.02 -36.97 0.54
C SER A 215 1.35 -37.65 0.64
N THR A 216 1.39 -38.85 1.21
CA THR A 216 2.61 -39.68 1.32
C THR A 216 3.07 -40.21 -0.04
N VAL A 217 2.18 -40.30 -1.03
CA VAL A 217 2.46 -40.87 -2.35
C VAL A 217 2.89 -39.80 -3.37
N GLY A 218 2.66 -38.51 -3.07
CA GLY A 218 2.92 -37.43 -4.02
C GLY A 218 3.60 -36.20 -3.47
N THR A 219 3.93 -36.14 -2.17
CA THR A 219 4.50 -34.95 -1.49
C THR A 219 3.78 -33.63 -1.79
N LEU A 220 2.50 -33.69 -2.16
CA LEU A 220 1.64 -32.52 -2.41
C LEU A 220 0.56 -32.42 -1.33
N CYS A 221 0.19 -31.20 -0.96
CA CYS A 221 -1.00 -30.95 -0.16
C CYS A 221 -2.26 -31.25 -0.97
N SER A 222 -3.08 -32.19 -0.52
CA SER A 222 -4.34 -32.56 -1.17
C SER A 222 -5.52 -32.23 -0.26
N CYS A 223 -6.57 -31.62 -0.79
CA CYS A 223 -7.79 -31.39 -0.02
C CYS A 223 -8.35 -32.74 0.48
N ASN A 224 -8.75 -32.78 1.75
CA ASN A 224 -9.35 -33.93 2.39
C ASN A 224 -10.70 -34.26 1.76
N THR A 225 -11.20 -35.48 1.97
CA THR A 225 -12.52 -35.90 1.52
C THR A 225 -13.59 -34.91 1.99
N GLY A 226 -14.43 -34.45 1.07
CA GLY A 226 -15.47 -33.45 1.33
C GLY A 226 -15.05 -32.00 1.06
N TYR A 227 -13.77 -31.73 0.80
CA TYR A 227 -13.27 -30.40 0.43
C TYR A 227 -12.98 -30.30 -1.07
N LYS A 228 -13.06 -29.09 -1.62
CA LYS A 228 -12.64 -28.77 -2.99
C LYS A 228 -11.60 -27.65 -2.98
N ARG A 229 -10.66 -27.75 -3.92
CA ARG A 229 -9.63 -26.73 -4.15
C ARG A 229 -10.23 -25.52 -4.88
N LEU A 230 -9.95 -24.32 -4.38
CA LEU A 230 -10.28 -23.05 -5.03
C LEU A 230 -9.09 -22.53 -5.87
N PHE A 231 -9.31 -21.46 -6.64
CA PHE A 231 -8.28 -20.86 -7.50
C PHE A 231 -7.10 -20.24 -6.73
N ASP A 232 -7.31 -19.90 -5.46
CA ASP A 232 -6.29 -19.39 -4.55
C ASP A 232 -5.54 -20.52 -3.82
N ASN A 233 -5.71 -21.78 -4.24
CA ASN A 233 -5.14 -22.98 -3.62
C ASN A 233 -5.59 -23.24 -2.17
N THR A 234 -6.68 -22.61 -1.70
CA THR A 234 -7.33 -22.98 -0.45
C THR A 234 -8.28 -24.17 -0.64
N CYS A 235 -8.63 -24.85 0.46
CA CYS A 235 -9.64 -25.92 0.45
C CYS A 235 -10.90 -25.43 1.14
N TYR A 236 -12.05 -25.51 0.47
CA TYR A 236 -13.34 -25.16 1.04
C TYR A 236 -14.20 -26.41 1.23
N LEU A 237 -14.90 -26.49 2.37
CA LEU A 237 -15.82 -27.60 2.65
C LEU A 237 -16.97 -27.52 1.66
N CYS A 238 -17.12 -28.53 0.81
CA CYS A 238 -18.35 -28.64 0.04
C CYS A 238 -19.47 -28.88 1.06
N SER A 239 -20.23 -27.84 1.36
CA SER A 239 -21.52 -27.95 2.04
C SER A 239 -22.43 -28.72 1.12
N GLY A 240 -22.21 -30.04 1.06
CA GLY A 240 -23.05 -30.98 0.37
C GLY A 240 -24.45 -30.81 0.91
N THR A 241 -25.39 -30.71 -0.01
CA THR A 241 -26.84 -30.64 0.13
C THR A 241 -27.47 -31.76 0.97
N ALA A 242 -26.71 -32.57 1.71
CA ALA A 242 -27.21 -33.63 2.60
C ALA A 242 -28.13 -33.11 3.72
N GLY A 243 -28.11 -31.81 4.03
CA GLY A 243 -29.04 -31.18 4.98
C GLY A 243 -30.23 -30.42 4.37
N VAL A 244 -30.20 -30.06 3.09
CA VAL A 244 -31.31 -29.27 2.50
C VAL A 244 -32.49 -30.17 2.11
N VAL A 245 -32.28 -31.48 1.97
CA VAL A 245 -33.36 -32.44 1.71
C VAL A 245 -34.22 -32.69 2.97
N ALA A 246 -33.69 -32.45 4.18
CA ALA A 246 -34.45 -32.61 5.42
C ALA A 246 -35.46 -31.47 5.67
N SER A 247 -35.18 -30.25 5.21
CA SER A 247 -36.08 -29.11 5.41
C SER A 247 -37.22 -29.03 4.39
N ILE A 248 -37.06 -29.62 3.20
CA ILE A 248 -38.14 -29.66 2.19
C ILE A 248 -39.14 -30.79 2.52
N ALA A 249 -38.70 -31.88 3.17
CA ALA A 249 -39.59 -32.94 3.64
C ALA A 249 -40.48 -32.50 4.84
N LEU A 250 -40.07 -31.48 5.61
CA LEU A 250 -40.90 -30.92 6.68
C LEU A 250 -41.98 -29.93 6.18
N ILE A 251 -41.77 -29.31 5.02
CA ILE A 251 -42.78 -28.41 4.42
C ILE A 251 -43.91 -29.22 3.76
N PHE A 252 -43.61 -30.41 3.23
CA PHE A 252 -44.64 -31.30 2.67
C PHE A 252 -45.49 -32.02 3.72
N THR A 253 -45.04 -32.14 4.96
CA THR A 253 -45.84 -32.74 6.05
C THR A 253 -46.74 -31.73 6.78
N LEU A 254 -46.45 -30.42 6.70
CA LEU A 254 -47.29 -29.35 7.27
C LEU A 254 -48.42 -28.86 6.34
N LEU A 255 -48.36 -29.17 5.04
CA LEU A 255 -49.43 -28.86 4.07
C LEU A 255 -50.41 -30.02 3.84
N GLY A 256 -50.19 -31.18 4.46
CA GLY A 256 -50.98 -32.39 4.25
C GLY A 256 -52.15 -32.63 5.22
N THR A 257 -52.34 -31.79 6.24
CA THR A 257 -53.41 -31.98 7.25
C THR A 257 -54.52 -30.93 7.20
N ALA A 258 -54.56 -30.09 6.16
CA ALA A 258 -55.58 -29.06 5.99
C ALA A 258 -56.52 -29.32 4.80
N VAL A 259 -56.84 -30.59 4.52
CA VAL A 259 -58.02 -30.97 3.72
C VAL A 259 -58.51 -32.31 4.23
N PHE A 260 -59.46 -32.30 5.18
CA PHE A 260 -60.66 -33.14 5.27
C PHE A 260 -61.38 -32.84 6.58
#